data_AF-Q6LRP9-F1
#
_entry.id   AF-Q6LRP9-F1
#
_cell.length_a   1.000
_cell.length_b   1.000
_cell.length_c   1.000
_cell.angle_alpha   90.00
_cell.angle_beta   90.00
_cell.angle_gamma   90.00
#
_symmetry.space_group_name_H-M   'P 1'
#
loop_
_entity.id
_entity.type
_entity.pdbx_description
1 polymer ?
#
loop_
_entity_poly.entity_id
_entity_poly.type
_entity_poly.pdbx_seq_one_letter_code
_entity_poly.pdbx_strand_id
1 'polypeptide(L)'
;MFWKKEKSFLDGLVIKMKSDVNLVEQLEKDIELYVSETDDSTEQALEIIYSVMSYEGLTYGEAVKTEKGREALYQLLLHRQWIAFQIELLRKEKAKSLGVEKVGYKKSTESIVVRRQMDSLLDQFISETSDYFKTELKEFDAK
;
A
#
# COMPACT_ATOMS: atom_id res chain seq x y z
N MET A 1 29.75 -30.81 -6.73
CA MET A 1 29.24 -29.43 -6.55
C MET A 1 27.79 -29.39 -7.05
N PHE A 2 26.83 -29.69 -6.18
CA PHE A 2 25.42 -29.51 -6.52
C PHE A 2 25.07 -28.05 -6.30
N TRP A 3 24.59 -27.44 -7.37
CA TRP A 3 24.32 -26.02 -7.50
C TRP A 3 23.45 -25.53 -6.35
N LYS A 4 23.93 -24.52 -5.61
CA LYS A 4 23.06 -23.61 -4.86
C LYS A 4 22.20 -22.88 -5.89
N LYS A 5 21.10 -23.50 -6.37
CA LYS A 5 20.02 -22.74 -7.00
C LYS A 5 19.45 -21.87 -5.88
N GLU A 6 19.92 -20.64 -5.79
CA GLU A 6 19.34 -19.66 -4.90
C GLU A 6 17.86 -19.55 -5.23
N LYS A 7 17.00 -20.05 -4.34
CA LYS A 7 15.54 -19.95 -4.47
C LYS A 7 15.13 -18.50 -4.77
N SER A 8 14.05 -18.34 -5.53
CA SER A 8 13.50 -17.01 -5.78
C SER A 8 12.92 -16.46 -4.47
N PHE A 9 13.07 -15.17 -4.22
CA PHE A 9 12.37 -14.49 -3.14
C PHE A 9 10.85 -14.47 -3.37
N LEU A 10 10.39 -14.76 -4.59
CA LEU A 10 8.96 -14.84 -4.94
C LEU A 10 8.32 -16.16 -4.49
N ASP A 11 9.13 -17.19 -4.20
CA ASP A 11 8.61 -18.50 -3.81
C ASP A 11 7.82 -18.37 -2.49
N GLY A 12 6.50 -18.58 -2.57
CA GLY A 12 5.57 -18.46 -1.43
C GLY A 12 5.05 -17.04 -1.16
N LEU A 13 5.53 -16.02 -1.89
CA LEU A 13 5.02 -14.64 -1.84
C LEU A 13 4.17 -14.29 -3.06
N VAL A 14 4.38 -14.99 -4.18
CA VAL A 14 3.61 -14.82 -5.43
C VAL A 14 2.96 -16.15 -5.79
N ILE A 15 1.66 -16.14 -6.03
CA ILE A 15 0.90 -17.33 -6.42
C ILE A 15 0.76 -17.34 -7.94
N LYS A 16 1.32 -18.36 -8.59
CA LYS A 16 1.11 -18.57 -10.03
C LYS A 16 -0.34 -18.91 -10.30
N MET A 17 -0.99 -18.14 -11.18
CA MET A 17 -2.32 -18.50 -11.67
C MET A 17 -2.28 -19.60 -12.74
N LYS A 18 -1.16 -19.76 -13.46
CA LYS A 18 -0.93 -20.82 -14.44
C LYS A 18 0.49 -21.37 -14.38
N SER A 19 0.66 -22.63 -14.74
CA SER A 19 1.94 -23.34 -14.63
C SER A 19 3.03 -22.82 -15.59
N ASP A 20 2.62 -22.25 -16.72
CA ASP A 20 3.46 -21.70 -17.79
C ASP A 20 3.92 -20.26 -17.54
N VAL A 21 3.25 -19.51 -16.66
CA VAL A 21 3.63 -18.14 -16.31
C VAL A 21 4.80 -18.13 -15.32
N ASN A 22 5.80 -17.30 -15.57
CA ASN A 22 6.92 -17.14 -14.66
C ASN A 22 6.53 -16.24 -13.46
N LEU A 23 7.20 -16.39 -12.31
CA LEU A 23 6.83 -15.66 -11.09
C LEU A 23 6.99 -14.13 -11.21
N VAL A 24 7.96 -13.67 -12.00
CA VAL A 24 8.21 -12.24 -12.25
C VAL A 24 7.08 -11.62 -13.07
N GLU A 25 6.66 -12.30 -14.13
CA GLU A 25 5.55 -11.88 -15.00
C GLU A 25 4.22 -11.90 -14.24
N GLN A 26 4.00 -12.89 -13.36
CA GLN A 26 2.83 -12.90 -12.49
C GLN A 26 2.85 -11.70 -11.54
N LEU A 27 3.99 -11.42 -10.90
CA LEU A 27 4.14 -10.28 -10.00
C LEU A 27 3.93 -8.93 -10.72
N GLU A 28 4.37 -8.80 -11.97
CA GLU A 28 4.11 -7.60 -12.79
C GLU A 28 2.60 -7.38 -13.00
N LYS A 29 1.86 -8.44 -13.34
CA LYS A 29 0.40 -8.39 -13.51
C LYS A 29 -0.32 -8.09 -12.19
N ASP A 30 0.14 -8.67 -11.08
CA ASP A 30 -0.44 -8.43 -9.76
C ASP A 30 -0.24 -6.96 -9.35
N ILE A 31 0.94 -6.37 -9.60
CA ILE A 31 1.21 -4.95 -9.34
C ILE A 31 0.31 -4.05 -10.20
N GLU A 32 0.16 -4.34 -11.49
CA GLU A 32 -0.72 -3.57 -12.39
C GLU A 32 -2.17 -3.57 -11.88
N LEU A 33 -2.66 -4.74 -11.44
CA LEU A 33 -3.98 -4.86 -10.84
C LEU A 33 -4.10 -4.02 -9.56
N TYR A 34 -3.19 -4.18 -8.60
CA TYR A 34 -3.26 -3.42 -7.34
C TYR A 34 -3.18 -1.90 -7.56
N VAL A 35 -2.36 -1.46 -8.52
CA VAL A 35 -2.28 -0.05 -8.90
C VAL A 35 -3.62 0.41 -9.48
N SER A 36 -4.25 -0.38 -10.36
CA SER A 36 -5.56 -0.03 -10.93
C SER A 36 -6.68 0.07 -9.88
N GLU A 37 -6.61 -0.72 -8.81
CA GLU A 37 -7.56 -0.70 -7.69
C GLU A 37 -7.30 0.44 -6.68
N THR A 38 -6.24 1.24 -6.89
CA THR A 38 -5.87 2.33 -5.96
C THR A 38 -6.89 3.46 -5.98
N ASP A 39 -7.48 3.75 -7.14
CA ASP A 39 -8.51 4.78 -7.27
C ASP A 39 -9.78 4.34 -6.53
N ASP A 40 -10.27 3.12 -6.78
CA ASP A 40 -11.40 2.53 -6.05
C ASP A 40 -11.18 2.51 -4.53
N SER A 41 -9.97 2.13 -4.09
CA SER A 41 -9.62 2.13 -2.65
C SER A 41 -9.61 3.55 -2.06
N THR A 42 -9.24 4.55 -2.87
CA THR A 42 -9.22 5.96 -2.49
C THR A 42 -10.66 6.50 -2.39
N GLU A 43 -11.52 6.16 -3.34
CA GLU A 43 -12.94 6.52 -3.33
C GLU A 43 -13.66 5.91 -2.12
N GLN A 44 -13.44 4.62 -1.83
CA GLN A 44 -14.04 3.98 -0.64
C GLN A 44 -13.61 4.66 0.66
N ALA A 45 -12.33 5.02 0.80
CA ALA A 45 -11.85 5.73 1.97
C ALA A 45 -12.53 7.11 2.11
N LEU A 46 -12.72 7.82 0.99
CA LEU A 46 -13.44 9.09 0.94
C LEU A 46 -14.91 8.96 1.33
N GLU A 47 -15.61 7.97 0.80
CA GLU A 47 -17.01 7.70 1.12
C GLU A 47 -17.20 7.43 2.62
N ILE A 48 -16.30 6.65 3.23
CA ILE A 48 -16.34 6.36 4.66
C ILE A 48 -16.12 7.64 5.47
N ILE A 49 -15.11 8.46 5.12
CA ILE A 49 -14.83 9.72 5.82
C ILE A 49 -16.00 10.70 5.67
N TYR A 50 -16.56 10.82 4.47
CA TYR A 50 -17.72 11.67 4.21
C TYR A 50 -18.96 11.22 4.99
N SER A 51 -19.18 9.91 5.09
CA SER A 51 -20.25 9.33 5.91
C SER A 51 -20.08 9.67 7.39
N VAL A 52 -18.85 9.58 7.93
CA VAL A 52 -18.54 10.01 9.31
C VAL A 52 -18.79 11.50 9.50
N MET A 53 -18.31 12.34 8.58
CA MET A 53 -18.55 13.80 8.61
C MET A 53 -20.04 14.12 8.65
N SER A 54 -20.82 13.50 7.76
CA SER A 54 -22.25 13.74 7.61
C SER A 54 -23.07 13.27 8.80
N TYR A 55 -22.75 12.08 9.33
CA TYR A 55 -23.50 11.48 10.44
C TYR A 55 -23.21 12.16 11.78
N GLU A 56 -21.95 12.54 12.01
CA GLU A 56 -21.49 13.10 13.29
C GLU A 56 -21.41 14.64 13.27
N GLY A 57 -21.66 15.28 12.12
CA GLY A 57 -21.57 16.73 11.96
C GLY A 57 -20.14 17.27 12.13
N LEU A 58 -19.15 16.47 11.76
CA LEU A 58 -17.73 16.75 11.99
C LEU A 58 -17.09 17.41 10.78
N THR A 59 -16.08 18.24 11.03
CA THR A 59 -15.16 18.65 9.97
C THR A 59 -14.30 17.45 9.53
N TYR A 60 -13.73 17.50 8.32
CA TYR A 60 -12.78 16.48 7.86
C TYR A 60 -11.67 16.20 8.87
N GLY A 61 -11.08 17.25 9.45
CA GLY A 61 -9.97 17.13 10.42
C GLY A 61 -10.37 16.47 11.74
N GLU A 62 -11.66 16.43 12.06
CA GLU A 62 -12.22 15.71 13.21
C GLU A 62 -12.64 14.30 12.81
N ALA A 63 -13.28 14.15 11.65
CA ALA A 63 -13.69 12.86 11.09
C ALA A 63 -12.50 11.90 10.94
N VAL A 64 -11.37 12.35 10.40
CA VAL A 64 -10.15 11.52 10.27
C VAL A 64 -9.49 11.16 11.61
N LYS A 65 -9.91 11.78 12.72
CA LYS A 65 -9.43 11.43 14.08
C LYS A 65 -10.34 10.43 14.79
N THR A 66 -11.57 10.24 14.31
CA THR A 66 -12.45 9.17 14.77
C THR A 66 -11.86 7.79 14.48
N GLU A 67 -12.31 6.77 15.20
CA GLU A 67 -11.85 5.40 14.97
C GLU A 67 -12.10 4.94 13.52
N LYS A 68 -13.31 5.18 12.99
CA LYS A 68 -13.68 4.82 11.61
C LYS A 68 -12.90 5.59 10.55
N GLY A 69 -12.74 6.90 10.73
CA GLY A 69 -11.97 7.73 9.79
C GLY A 69 -10.50 7.34 9.77
N ARG A 70 -9.92 7.04 10.94
CA ARG A 70 -8.54 6.51 11.03
C ARG A 70 -8.42 5.14 10.37
N GLU A 71 -9.39 4.26 10.57
CA GLU A 71 -9.40 2.93 9.96
C GLU A 71 -9.43 3.02 8.42
N ALA A 72 -10.30 3.86 7.86
CA ALA A 72 -10.38 4.07 6.41
C ALA A 72 -9.05 4.54 5.80
N LEU A 73 -8.41 5.53 6.43
CA LEU A 73 -7.10 6.02 5.99
C LEU A 73 -5.99 4.98 6.18
N TYR A 74 -6.07 4.18 7.24
CA TYR A 74 -5.12 3.11 7.50
C TYR A 74 -5.20 2.00 6.45
N GLN A 75 -6.42 1.61 6.03
CA GLN A 75 -6.60 0.65 4.94
C GLN A 75 -6.02 1.17 3.62
N LEU A 76 -6.26 2.45 3.29
CA LEU A 76 -5.67 3.06 2.09
C LEU A 76 -4.13 3.11 2.16
N LEU A 77 -3.57 3.40 3.33
CA LEU A 77 -2.12 3.36 3.55
C LEU A 77 -1.56 1.95 3.37
N LEU A 78 -2.21 0.93 3.95
CA LEU A 78 -1.80 -0.47 3.82
C LEU A 78 -1.82 -0.93 2.37
N HIS A 79 -2.84 -0.56 1.59
CA HIS A 79 -2.90 -0.84 0.16
C HIS A 79 -1.69 -0.28 -0.58
N ARG A 80 -1.37 1.01 -0.36
CA ARG A 80 -0.22 1.66 -1.00
C ARG A 80 1.12 1.04 -0.57
N GLN A 81 1.25 0.66 0.70
CA GLN A 81 2.45 -0.03 1.17
C GLN A 81 2.60 -1.43 0.61
N TRP A 82 1.49 -2.15 0.42
CA TRP A 82 1.50 -3.46 -0.22
C TRP A 82 2.03 -3.36 -1.65
N ILE A 83 1.54 -2.39 -2.43
CA ILE A 83 2.06 -2.10 -3.79
C ILE A 83 3.56 -1.81 -3.75
N ALA A 84 4.00 -0.93 -2.84
CA ALA A 84 5.41 -0.57 -2.71
C ALA A 84 6.30 -1.78 -2.35
N PHE A 85 5.83 -2.65 -1.47
CA PHE A 85 6.51 -3.90 -1.12
C PHE A 85 6.67 -4.82 -2.33
N GLN A 86 5.59 -5.02 -3.11
CA GLN A 86 5.62 -5.86 -4.31
C GLN A 86 6.55 -5.30 -5.38
N ILE A 87 6.59 -3.97 -5.56
CA ILE A 87 7.55 -3.31 -6.46
C ILE A 87 9.00 -3.52 -6.02
N GLU A 88 9.31 -3.41 -4.72
CA GLU A 88 10.65 -3.68 -4.22
C GLU A 88 11.04 -5.16 -4.33
N LEU A 89 10.08 -6.07 -4.19
CA LEU A 89 10.28 -7.48 -4.42
C LEU A 89 10.65 -7.75 -5.91
N LEU A 90 9.90 -7.15 -6.84
CA LEU A 90 10.17 -7.22 -8.28
C LEU A 90 11.57 -6.66 -8.63
N ARG A 91 11.93 -5.51 -8.05
CA ARG A 91 13.26 -4.90 -8.23
C ARG A 91 14.38 -5.81 -7.75
N LYS A 92 14.23 -6.48 -6.60
CA LYS A 92 15.23 -7.41 -6.07
C LYS A 92 15.43 -8.62 -6.96
N GLU A 93 14.35 -9.21 -7.49
CA GLU A 93 14.45 -10.34 -8.41
C GLU A 93 15.08 -9.97 -9.75
N LYS A 94 14.74 -8.80 -10.31
CA LYS A 94 15.38 -8.29 -11.52
C LYS A 94 16.85 -7.92 -11.31
N ALA A 95 17.24 -7.41 -10.12
CA ALA A 95 18.64 -7.14 -9.82
C ALA A 95 19.48 -8.43 -9.75
N LYS A 96 18.90 -9.52 -9.21
CA LYS A 96 19.52 -10.85 -9.16
C LYS A 96 19.78 -11.41 -10.56
N SER A 97 18.85 -11.24 -11.51
CA SER A 97 19.07 -11.69 -12.90
C SER A 97 20.17 -10.92 -13.63
N LEU A 98 20.46 -9.69 -13.18
CA LEU A 98 21.53 -8.83 -13.70
C LEU A 98 22.87 -9.03 -12.96
N GLY A 99 22.95 -9.93 -11.97
CA GLY A 99 24.16 -10.16 -11.18
C GLY A 99 24.52 -9.04 -10.21
N VAL A 100 23.57 -8.16 -9.88
CA VAL A 100 23.77 -7.02 -8.98
C VAL A 100 23.08 -7.29 -7.64
N GLU A 101 23.84 -7.35 -6.55
CA GLU A 101 23.30 -7.57 -5.21
C GLU A 101 22.92 -6.22 -4.56
N LYS A 102 21.61 -5.98 -4.34
CA LYS A 102 21.11 -4.77 -3.67
C LYS A 102 21.22 -4.96 -2.15
N VAL A 103 21.94 -4.06 -1.48
CA VAL A 103 22.10 -4.06 0.00
C VAL A 103 20.74 -3.80 0.66
N GLY A 104 20.17 -4.81 1.33
CA GLY A 104 18.85 -4.72 1.95
C GLY A 104 18.84 -4.01 3.31
N TYR A 105 17.69 -3.45 3.69
CA TYR A 105 17.41 -3.00 5.06
C TYR A 105 17.48 -4.20 6.02
N LYS A 106 18.49 -4.22 6.91
CA LYS A 106 18.72 -5.32 7.86
C LYS A 106 17.80 -5.21 9.09
N LYS A 107 17.15 -6.35 9.40
CA LYS A 107 16.56 -6.82 10.69
C LYS A 107 15.71 -5.80 11.47
N SER A 108 14.38 -5.96 11.43
CA SER A 108 13.46 -5.28 12.35
C SER A 108 13.03 -6.19 13.50
N THR A 109 13.47 -5.85 14.70
CA THR A 109 12.86 -6.26 15.97
C THR A 109 11.48 -5.61 16.12
N GLU A 110 10.46 -6.45 15.91
CA GLU A 110 9.14 -6.55 16.58
C GLU A 110 8.28 -5.29 16.85
N SER A 111 7.20 -5.21 16.07
CA SER A 111 5.82 -4.75 16.36
C SER A 111 5.57 -3.32 16.87
N ILE A 112 6.21 -2.85 17.95
CA ILE A 112 5.96 -1.50 18.50
C ILE A 112 6.63 -0.43 17.63
N VAL A 113 7.85 -0.72 17.15
CA VAL A 113 8.56 0.17 16.22
C VAL A 113 7.85 0.24 14.88
N VAL A 114 7.33 -0.90 14.41
CA VAL A 114 6.54 -0.98 13.18
C VAL A 114 5.27 -0.15 13.33
N ARG A 115 4.51 -0.30 14.42
CA ARG A 115 3.31 0.51 14.66
C ARG A 115 3.60 2.01 14.74
N ARG A 116 4.64 2.44 15.47
CA ARG A 116 5.04 3.86 15.51
C ARG A 116 5.46 4.41 14.15
N GLN A 117 6.18 3.62 13.35
CA GLN A 117 6.58 4.07 12.01
C GLN A 117 5.39 4.07 11.06
N MET A 118 4.46 3.13 11.18
CA MET A 118 3.18 3.15 10.46
C MET A 118 2.34 4.37 10.81
N ASP A 119 2.20 4.69 12.09
CA ASP A 119 1.48 5.88 12.56
C ASP A 119 2.15 7.17 12.03
N SER A 120 3.48 7.24 12.05
CA SER A 120 4.22 8.39 11.50
C SER A 120 4.07 8.52 9.98
N LEU A 121 4.06 7.40 9.24
CA LEU A 121 3.83 7.39 7.80
C LEU A 121 2.37 7.75 7.47
N LEU A 122 1.43 7.33 8.31
CA LEU A 122 0.02 7.70 8.20
C LEU A 122 -0.17 9.20 8.43
N ASP A 123 0.42 9.75 9.49
CA ASP A 123 0.36 11.19 9.77
C ASP A 123 0.95 12.01 8.63
N GLN A 124 2.07 11.56 8.06
CA GLN A 124 2.69 12.18 6.90
C GLN A 124 1.78 12.10 5.67
N PHE A 125 1.23 10.91 5.38
CA PHE A 125 0.32 10.70 4.26
C PHE A 125 -0.93 11.57 4.35
N ILE A 126 -1.53 11.67 5.54
CA ILE A 126 -2.68 12.55 5.81
C ILE A 126 -2.30 14.01 5.52
N SER A 127 -1.12 14.45 5.98
CA SER A 127 -0.65 15.81 5.73
C SER A 127 -0.45 16.08 4.24
N GLU A 128 0.16 15.16 3.51
CA GLU A 128 0.50 15.33 2.09
C GLU A 128 -0.72 15.27 1.18
N THR A 129 -1.73 14.48 1.55
CA THR A 129 -2.93 14.28 0.73
C THR A 129 -4.10 15.20 1.14
N SER A 130 -3.98 15.91 2.26
CA SER A 130 -5.07 16.70 2.85
C SER A 130 -5.71 17.69 1.88
N ASP A 131 -4.88 18.42 1.12
CA ASP A 131 -5.39 19.48 0.25
C ASP A 131 -6.08 18.94 -1.01
N TYR A 132 -5.58 17.81 -1.53
CA TYR A 132 -6.26 17.07 -2.60
C TYR A 132 -7.63 16.57 -2.13
N PHE A 133 -7.68 15.85 -1.00
CA PHE A 133 -8.93 15.31 -0.46
C PHE A 133 -9.95 16.38 -0.08
N LYS A 134 -9.52 17.51 0.51
CA LYS A 134 -10.41 18.65 0.80
C LYS A 134 -11.00 19.28 -0.47
N THR A 135 -10.28 19.22 -1.58
CA THR A 135 -10.74 19.79 -2.86
C THR A 135 -11.78 18.88 -3.48
N GLU A 136 -11.49 17.59 -3.60
CA GLU A 136 -12.42 16.57 -4.12
C GLU A 136 -13.74 16.53 -3.32
N LEU A 137 -13.67 16.60 -2.00
CA LEU A 137 -14.87 16.59 -1.14
C LEU A 137 -15.79 17.80 -1.37
N LYS A 138 -15.24 18.97 -1.71
CA LYS A 138 -16.05 20.15 -2.05
C LYS A 138 -16.77 19.98 -3.38
N GLU A 139 -16.18 19.26 -4.31
CA GLU A 139 -16.81 18.95 -5.60
C GLU A 139 -17.91 17.90 -5.46
N PHE A 140 -17.79 17.01 -4.45
CA PHE A 140 -18.84 16.09 -4.06
C PHE A 140 -20.07 16.80 -3.47
N ASP A 141 -19.85 17.77 -2.57
CA ASP A 141 -20.92 18.60 -1.97
C ASP A 141 -21.63 19.52 -2.99
N ALA A 142 -20.99 19.80 -4.13
CA ALA A 142 -21.52 20.67 -5.19
C ALA A 142 -22.43 19.94 -6.20
N LYS A 143 -22.60 18.62 -6.06
CA LYS A 143 -23.52 17.78 -6.85
C LYS A 143 -24.78 17.45 -6.05
#